data_AF-Q9F948-F1
#
_entry.id   AF-Q9F948-F1
#
_cell.length_a   1.000
_cell.length_b   1.000
_cell.length_c   1.000
_cell.angle_alpha   90.00
_cell.angle_beta   90.00
_cell.angle_gamma   90.00
#
_symmetry.space_group_name_H-M   'P 1'
#
loop_
_entity.id
_entity.type
_entity.pdbx_description
1 polymer ?
#
loop_
_entity_poly.entity_id
_entity_poly.type
_entity_poly.pdbx_seq_one_letter_code
_entity_poly.pdbx_strand_id
1 'polypeptide(L)' 'MDSEYQPAGDQPTAIADLVEGINSGERTQVLLGVTGSGKTFTMAKVIEATQRPAVILAPNKTLAAQLYSEF' A
#
# COMPACT_ATOMS: atom_id res chain seq x y z
N MET A 1 -5.93 12.95 0.26
CA MET A 1 -7.19 12.18 0.21
C MET A 1 -7.43 11.74 1.63
N ASP A 2 -8.43 12.31 2.28
CA ASP A 2 -8.67 12.07 3.70
C ASP A 2 -9.48 10.79 3.86
N SER A 3 -8.93 9.86 4.65
CA SER A 3 -9.61 8.65 5.06
C SER A 3 -9.88 8.78 6.54
N GLU A 4 -11.14 8.65 6.95
CA GLU A 4 -11.50 8.56 8.39
C GLU A 4 -10.96 7.27 9.04
N TYR A 5 -10.52 6.30 8.24
CA TYR A 5 -9.89 5.08 8.71
C TYR A 5 -8.44 5.32 9.14
N GLN A 6 -8.13 4.86 10.35
CA GLN A 6 -6.76 4.75 10.86
C GLN A 6 -6.24 3.32 10.63
N PRO A 7 -4.93 3.15 10.38
CA PRO A 7 -4.33 1.82 10.31
C PRO A 7 -4.63 1.00 11.57
N ALA A 8 -5.04 -0.25 11.38
CA ALA A 8 -5.41 -1.15 12.47
C ALA A 8 -4.86 -2.57 12.26
N GLY A 9 -4.84 -3.38 13.32
CA GLY A 9 -4.24 -4.72 13.29
C GLY A 9 -2.75 -4.65 12.94
N ASP A 10 -2.31 -5.46 11.98
CA ASP A 10 -0.91 -5.52 11.54
C ASP A 10 -0.51 -4.41 10.55
N GLN A 11 -1.47 -3.58 10.12
CA GLN A 11 -1.21 -2.53 9.13
C GLN A 11 -0.14 -1.51 9.57
N PRO A 12 -0.13 -0.99 10.82
CA PRO A 12 0.89 -0.02 11.24
C PRO A 12 2.31 -0.56 11.09
N THR A 13 2.54 -1.80 11.51
CA THR A 13 3.84 -2.47 11.41
C THR A 13 4.22 -2.69 9.95
N ALA A 14 3.31 -3.22 9.13
CA ALA A 14 3.57 -3.44 7.71
C ALA A 14 3.89 -2.14 6.95
N ILE A 15 3.24 -1.03 7.30
CA ILE A 15 3.55 0.29 6.72
C ILE A 15 4.96 0.72 7.12
N ALA A 16 5.30 0.61 8.42
CA ALA A 16 6.61 1.01 8.93
C ALA A 16 7.75 0.23 8.26
N ASP A 17 7.63 -1.10 8.19
CA ASP A 17 8.64 -1.98 7.59
C ASP A 17 8.86 -1.65 6.11
N LEU A 18 7.76 -1.48 5.34
CA LEU A 18 7.84 -1.15 3.92
C LEU A 18 8.48 0.22 3.67
N VAL A 19 8.14 1.21 4.49
CA VAL A 19 8.72 2.56 4.40
C VAL A 19 10.21 2.54 4.74
N GLU A 20 10.61 1.79 5.77
CA GLU A 20 12.01 1.61 6.14
C GLU A 20 12.81 0.94 5.01
N GLY A 21 12.30 -0.14 4.43
CA GLY A 21 12.96 -0.81 3.30
C GLY A 21 13.12 0.13 2.09
N ILE A 22 12.10 0.94 1.79
CA ILE A 22 12.16 1.94 0.71
C ILE A 22 13.26 2.97 0.98
N ASN A 23 13.35 3.48 2.22
CA ASN A 23 14.34 4.48 2.62
C ASN A 23 15.76 3.90 2.68
N SER A 24 15.89 2.60 2.98
CA SER A 24 17.16 1.86 2.98
C SER A 24 17.64 1.47 1.59
N GLY A 25 16.87 1.79 0.53
CA GLY A 25 17.23 1.49 -0.85
C GLY A 25 16.95 0.05 -1.26
N GLU A 26 16.14 -0.69 -0.50
CA GLU A 26 15.71 -2.03 -0.88
C GLU A 26 14.88 -1.97 -2.16
N ARG A 27 15.31 -2.73 -3.17
CA ARG A 27 14.68 -2.70 -4.50
C ARG A 27 13.41 -3.52 -4.59
N THR A 28 13.31 -4.58 -3.81
CA THR A 28 12.21 -5.56 -3.90
C THR A 28 11.74 -5.90 -2.50
N GLN A 29 10.44 -5.73 -2.26
CA GLN A 29 9.79 -6.03 -0.99
C GLN A 29 8.44 -6.71 -1.25
N VAL A 30 7.97 -7.51 -0.30
CA VAL A 30 6.72 -8.27 -0.43
C VAL A 30 5.82 -7.99 0.77
N LEU A 31 4.63 -7.44 0.51
CA LEU A 31 3.57 -7.33 1.51
C LEU A 31 2.78 -8.65 1.59
N LEU A 32 3.10 -9.49 2.57
CA LEU A 32 2.33 -10.70 2.87
C LEU A 32 1.08 -10.32 3.68
N GLY A 33 -0.08 -10.35 3.05
CA GLY A 33 -1.36 -10.06 3.72
C GLY A 33 -2.46 -10.99 3.25
N VAL A 34 -3.28 -11.46 4.20
CA VAL A 34 -4.48 -12.27 3.91
C VAL A 34 -5.53 -11.48 3.12
N THR A 35 -6.48 -12.17 2.48
CA THR A 35 -7.60 -11.50 1.79
C THR A 35 -8.44 -10.70 2.79
N GLY A 36 -8.82 -9.47 2.43
CA GLY A 36 -9.61 -8.60 3.30
C GLY A 36 -8.81 -7.79 4.34
N SER A 37 -7.48 -7.93 4.41
CA SER A 37 -6.65 -7.20 5.39
C SER A 37 -6.42 -5.72 5.08
N GLY A 38 -7.07 -5.16 4.05
CA GLY A 38 -6.89 -3.77 3.64
C GLY A 38 -5.55 -3.46 2.96
N LYS A 39 -5.01 -4.39 2.15
CA LYS A 39 -3.73 -4.19 1.45
C LYS A 39 -3.66 -2.91 0.60
N THR A 40 -4.74 -2.53 -0.06
CA THR A 40 -4.84 -1.27 -0.80
C THR A 40 -4.55 -0.07 0.11
N PHE A 41 -5.24 -0.02 1.26
CA PHE A 41 -5.07 1.05 2.25
C PHE A 41 -3.64 1.09 2.82
N THR A 42 -3.08 -0.09 3.14
CA THR A 42 -1.67 -0.21 3.55
C THR A 42 -0.74 0.40 2.50
N MET A 43 -0.91 0.05 1.21
CA MET A 43 -0.08 0.59 0.14
C MET A 43 -0.29 2.09 -0.09
N ALA A 44 -1.52 2.60 0.05
CA ALA A 44 -1.80 4.03 -0.01
C ALA A 44 -1.04 4.81 1.07
N LYS A 45 -1.00 4.29 2.30
CA LYS A 45 -0.21 4.88 3.40
C LYS A 45 1.29 4.82 3.17
N VAL A 46 1.80 3.77 2.53
CA VAL A 46 3.22 3.71 2.12
C VAL A 46 3.54 4.77 1.05
N ILE A 47 2.67 4.93 0.05
CA ILE A 47 2.84 5.97 -1.00
C ILE A 47 2.77 7.37 -0.37
N GLU A 48 1.82 7.60 0.54
CA GLU A 48 1.69 8.84 1.30
C GLU A 48 2.94 9.13 2.16
N ALA A 49 3.46 8.15 2.90
CA ALA A 49 4.62 8.35 3.75
C ALA A 49 5.91 8.61 2.95
N THR A 50 6.05 8.00 1.79
CA THR A 50 7.27 8.11 0.98
C THR A 50 7.25 9.31 0.03
N GLN A 51 6.08 9.87 -0.30
CA GLN A 51 5.92 11.01 -1.21
C GLN A 51 6.61 10.80 -2.57
N ARG A 52 6.53 9.56 -3.10
CA ARG A 52 7.13 9.17 -4.38
C ARG A 52 6.06 8.90 -5.43
N PRO A 53 6.25 9.31 -6.69
CA PRO A 53 5.40 8.86 -7.79
C PRO A 53 5.38 7.33 -7.86
N ALA A 54 4.19 6.75 -7.86
CA ALA A 54 3.97 5.31 -7.83
C ALA A 54 3.23 4.83 -9.08
N VAL A 55 3.57 3.63 -9.55
CA VAL A 55 2.85 2.92 -10.61
C VAL A 55 2.26 1.65 -10.02
N ILE A 56 0.95 1.50 -10.12
CA ILE A 56 0.23 0.32 -9.64
C ILE A 56 -0.10 -0.57 -10.85
N LEU A 57 0.42 -1.80 -10.85
CA LEU A 57 0.17 -2.78 -11.90
C LEU A 57 -0.86 -3.80 -11.43
N ALA A 58 -1.94 -3.94 -12.20
CA ALA A 58 -2.98 -4.94 -11.96
C ALA A 58 -2.96 -6.00 -13.06
N PRO A 59 -3.29 -7.27 -12.76
CA PRO A 59 -3.19 -8.36 -13.73
C PRO A 59 -4.33 -8.34 -14.77
N ASN A 60 -5.37 -7.53 -14.58
CA ASN A 60 -6.46 -7.36 -15.54
C ASN A 60 -7.16 -6.00 -15.38
N LYS A 61 -8.00 -5.67 -16.37
CA LYS A 61 -8.71 -4.39 -16.46
C LYS A 61 -9.74 -4.19 -15.34
N THR A 62 -10.39 -5.26 -14.88
CA THR A 62 -11.39 -5.18 -13.81
C THR A 62 -10.75 -4.77 -12.49
N LEU A 63 -9.64 -5.42 -12.12
CA LEU A 63 -8.87 -5.06 -10.92
C LEU A 63 -8.24 -3.67 -11.04
N ALA A 64 -7.77 -3.29 -12.23
CA ALA A 64 -7.26 -1.94 -12.46
C ALA A 64 -8.34 -0.87 -12.19
N ALA A 65 -9.57 -1.09 -12.67
CA ALA A 65 -10.68 -0.18 -12.45
C ALA A 65 -11.13 -0.14 -10.98
N GLN A 66 -11.10 -1.27 -10.27
CA GLN A 66 -11.37 -1.34 -8.84
C GLN A 66 -10.35 -0.53 -8.05
N LEU A 67 -9.05 -0.76 -8.28
CA LEU A 67 -7.98 -0.01 -7.61
C LEU A 67 -8.07 1.48 -7.92
N TYR A 68 -8.37 1.87 -9.17
CA TYR A 68 -8.55 3.28 -9.52
C TYR A 68 -9.66 3.97 -8.71
N SER A 69 -10.70 3.23 -8.29
CA SER A 69 -11.77 3.78 -7.47
C SER A 69 -11.44 3.83 -5.97
N GLU A 70 -10.41 3.08 -5.54
CA GLU A 70 -9.95 3.01 -4.15
C GLU A 70 -8.82 4.01 -3.82
N PHE A 71 -8.15 4.55 -4.84
CA PHE A 71 -6.98 5.44 -4.75
C PHE A 71 -7.26 6.89 -5.16
#